data_AF-A0A084G2X9-F1
#
_entry.id   AF-A0A084G2X9-F1
#
_cell.length_a   1.000
_cell.length_b   1.000
_cell.length_c   1.000
_cell.angle_alpha   90.00
_cell.angle_beta   90.00
_cell.angle_gamma   90.00
#
_symmetry.space_group_name_H-M   'P 1'
#
loop_
_entity.id
_entity.type
_entity.pdbx_description
1 polymer ?
#
loop_
_entity_poly.entity_id
_entity_poly.type
_entity_poly.pdbx_seq_one_letter_code
_entity_poly.pdbx_strand_id
1 'polypeptide(L)'
;MTLVSKQVPGLGRITTHVTYYADTVVQFRGIPYGSVAERFRQAKMIEAWEEGELDASHFGFRLGAFGFMASPDIQEDNARNGDAGVGNYGIWDQVLALQWIQKNIRSFGGDPARVTVMGESSGAIDVLFLTLLRSVSVDELLDAYQCTGSPMPNWQATVDGNLLHDLPAASQLPHYTYPSTIRRIMVGDCEKEGLIWAKKFINPPLATSPLSCLSGHFPAEVGLQLALDYHLDAKPATPVEGMASLSAFCGDAEFSLPLYEIINSWRNGDAFYFRMRFVNPFSGSFAGTAHHGVDLLFAFQTYNKLLPQALAAAAEEMGKHLIRFCHGLSPWPRYNEETTVMCYGPDTVKALAKKDDKVGRYEIWDRLRGIQDAWTRASRELRNERIYS
;
A
#
# COMPACT_ATOMS: atom_id res chain seq x y z
N MET A 1 -4.34 9.95 29.37
CA MET A 1 -3.86 10.84 28.28
C MET A 1 -4.63 12.15 28.38
N THR A 2 -3.95 13.29 28.32
CA THR A 2 -4.60 14.61 28.31
C THR A 2 -5.37 14.79 27.00
N LEU A 3 -6.55 15.41 27.04
CA LEU A 3 -7.34 15.75 25.86
C LEU A 3 -7.05 17.20 25.44
N VAL A 4 -7.04 17.45 24.14
CA VAL A 4 -7.03 18.80 23.55
C VAL A 4 -8.32 19.00 22.78
N SER A 5 -8.96 20.14 22.97
CA SER A 5 -10.13 20.54 22.20
C SER A 5 -9.82 21.78 21.35
N LYS A 6 -10.34 21.81 20.13
CA LYS A 6 -10.25 22.94 19.21
C LYS A 6 -11.65 23.30 18.72
N GLN A 7 -11.99 24.59 18.72
CA GLN A 7 -13.18 25.06 18.02
C GLN A 7 -12.86 25.18 16.53
N VAL A 8 -13.67 24.56 15.68
CA VAL A 8 -13.54 24.61 14.22
C VAL A 8 -14.72 25.37 13.65
N PRO A 9 -14.49 26.50 12.94
CA PRO A 9 -15.56 27.30 12.36
C PRO A 9 -16.47 26.47 11.44
N GLY A 10 -17.77 26.57 11.66
CA GLY A 10 -18.80 25.87 10.88
C GLY A 10 -18.96 24.38 11.19
N LEU A 11 -18.03 23.77 11.94
CA LEU A 11 -18.10 22.35 12.28
C LEU A 11 -18.47 22.16 13.76
N GLY A 12 -17.82 22.86 14.69
CA GLY A 12 -18.06 22.72 16.12
C GLY A 12 -16.78 22.43 16.90
N ARG A 13 -16.89 21.87 18.10
CA ARG A 13 -15.75 21.53 18.96
C ARG A 13 -15.26 20.12 18.65
N ILE A 14 -13.98 19.99 18.33
CA ILE A 14 -13.33 18.69 18.13
C ILE A 14 -12.35 18.41 19.26
N THR A 15 -12.35 17.20 19.79
CA THR A 15 -11.51 16.77 20.91
C THR A 15 -10.67 15.56 20.49
N THR A 16 -9.38 15.57 20.81
CA THR A 16 -8.48 14.44 20.52
C THR A 16 -7.47 14.27 21.66
N HIS A 17 -6.72 13.17 21.66
CA HIS A 17 -5.64 12.98 22.63
C HIS A 17 -4.43 13.84 22.28
N VAL A 18 -3.77 14.40 23.31
CA VAL A 18 -2.42 14.97 23.16
C VAL A 18 -1.50 13.92 22.55
N THR A 19 -0.87 14.25 21.42
CA THR A 19 0.18 13.43 20.83
C THR A 19 1.56 13.88 21.33
N TYR A 20 2.58 13.04 21.14
CA TYR A 20 3.93 13.29 21.65
C TYR A 20 4.60 14.58 21.11
N TYR A 21 4.05 15.20 20.06
CA TYR A 21 4.56 16.40 19.37
C TYR A 21 3.87 17.71 19.81
N ALA A 22 3.26 17.70 21.01
CA ALA A 22 2.25 18.63 21.51
C ALA A 22 2.58 20.13 21.43
N ASP A 23 3.84 20.53 21.29
CA ASP A 23 4.22 21.94 21.23
C ASP A 23 4.23 22.51 19.80
N THR A 24 4.02 21.68 18.77
CA THR A 24 4.12 22.11 17.36
C THR A 24 2.98 21.63 16.46
N VAL A 25 2.43 20.43 16.69
CA VAL A 25 1.40 19.83 15.81
C VAL A 25 0.32 19.11 16.63
N VAL A 26 -0.94 19.46 16.38
CA VAL A 26 -2.11 18.71 16.88
C VAL A 26 -2.58 17.74 15.79
N GLN A 27 -2.46 16.43 16.07
CA GLN A 27 -2.93 15.39 15.16
C GLN A 27 -4.36 14.98 15.53
N PHE A 28 -5.29 15.11 14.58
CA PHE A 28 -6.63 14.54 14.68
C PHE A 28 -6.62 13.15 14.04
N ARG A 29 -6.91 12.11 14.84
CA ARG A 29 -6.78 10.70 14.44
C ARG A 29 -8.04 10.13 13.83
N GLY A 30 -9.18 10.78 14.05
CA GLY A 30 -10.40 10.57 13.32
C GLY A 30 -11.15 11.85 13.14
N ILE A 31 -11.83 11.98 12.02
CA ILE A 31 -12.92 12.92 11.89
C ILE A 31 -14.04 12.12 11.24
N PRO A 32 -15.24 12.02 11.83
CA PRO A 32 -16.34 11.35 11.20
C PRO A 32 -16.70 12.13 9.95
N TYR A 33 -16.27 11.57 8.83
CA TYR A 33 -16.55 12.07 7.51
C TYR A 33 -17.90 11.54 7.02
N GLY A 34 -18.39 10.46 7.63
CA GLY A 34 -19.70 9.92 7.30
C GLY A 34 -20.40 9.19 8.44
N SER A 35 -21.73 9.19 8.35
CA SER A 35 -22.61 8.40 9.19
C SER A 35 -22.92 7.10 8.48
N VAL A 36 -22.72 5.97 9.17
CA VAL A 36 -23.15 4.66 8.69
C VAL A 36 -24.57 4.43 9.22
N ALA A 37 -25.57 4.50 8.34
CA ALA A 37 -26.96 4.32 8.73
C ALA A 37 -27.20 2.91 9.28
N GLU A 38 -26.60 1.88 8.66
CA GLU A 38 -26.75 0.46 9.00
C GLU A 38 -25.54 -0.38 8.50
N ARG A 39 -25.44 -1.66 8.91
CA ARG A 39 -24.41 -2.58 8.39
C ARG A 39 -24.56 -2.72 6.87
N PHE A 40 -23.44 -2.68 6.14
CA PHE A 40 -23.39 -2.84 4.66
C PHE A 40 -24.10 -1.73 3.85
N ARG A 41 -24.29 -0.55 4.42
CA ARG A 41 -24.74 0.65 3.69
C ARG A 41 -23.57 1.52 3.22
N GLN A 42 -23.74 2.30 2.18
CA GLN A 42 -22.76 3.35 1.90
C GLN A 42 -22.81 4.41 3.01
N ALA A 43 -21.64 4.87 3.46
CA ALA A 43 -21.60 5.97 4.42
C ALA A 43 -22.10 7.26 3.74
N LYS A 44 -22.81 8.10 4.50
CA LYS A 44 -23.30 9.40 4.01
C LYS A 44 -22.49 10.52 4.61
N MET A 45 -22.16 11.54 3.81
CA MET A 45 -21.36 12.69 4.23
C MET A 45 -21.96 13.35 5.48
N ILE A 46 -21.15 13.60 6.50
CA ILE A 46 -21.55 14.45 7.62
C ILE A 46 -21.22 15.90 7.29
N GLU A 47 -22.24 16.74 7.23
CA GLU A 47 -22.10 18.17 6.94
C GLU A 47 -22.03 19.06 8.19
N ALA A 48 -22.56 18.60 9.33
CA ALA A 48 -22.54 19.29 10.63
C ALA A 48 -22.56 18.28 11.80
N TRP A 49 -22.02 18.65 12.96
CA TRP A 49 -22.08 17.82 14.18
C TRP A 49 -23.40 18.04 14.92
N GLU A 50 -24.17 16.97 15.17
CA GLU A 50 -25.48 17.05 15.84
C GLU A 50 -25.38 17.63 17.27
N GLU A 51 -24.33 17.27 18.01
CA GLU A 51 -24.14 17.70 19.41
C GLU A 51 -23.15 18.87 19.57
N GLY A 52 -22.62 19.40 18.45
CA GLY A 52 -21.61 20.47 18.46
C GLY A 52 -20.25 20.05 19.02
N GLU A 53 -20.08 18.80 19.44
CA GLU A 53 -18.86 18.21 19.99
C GLU A 53 -18.54 16.87 19.33
N LEU A 54 -17.23 16.63 19.14
CA LEU A 54 -16.75 15.45 18.46
C LEU A 54 -15.51 14.85 19.14
N ASP A 55 -15.49 13.53 19.26
CA ASP A 55 -14.30 12.75 19.59
C ASP A 55 -13.55 12.29 18.33
N ALA A 56 -12.34 12.80 18.18
CA ALA A 56 -11.39 12.57 17.09
C ALA A 56 -10.21 11.69 17.51
N SER A 57 -10.35 10.90 18.57
CA SER A 57 -9.31 9.99 19.06
C SER A 57 -9.25 8.65 18.34
N HIS A 58 -10.31 8.28 17.61
CA HIS A 58 -10.47 6.97 16.96
C HIS A 58 -10.34 7.04 15.45
N PHE A 59 -9.67 6.06 14.83
CA PHE A 59 -9.60 5.92 13.38
C PHE A 59 -10.80 5.11 12.86
N GLY A 60 -11.11 5.23 11.56
CA GLY A 60 -11.56 4.05 10.83
C GLY A 60 -12.40 4.31 9.60
N PHE A 61 -12.08 3.54 8.57
CA PHE A 61 -13.01 3.08 7.55
C PHE A 61 -13.29 1.59 7.81
N ARG A 62 -14.34 1.04 7.18
CA ARG A 62 -14.69 -0.37 7.41
C ARG A 62 -13.65 -1.32 6.83
N LEU A 63 -13.31 -2.36 7.59
CA LEU A 63 -12.38 -3.43 7.22
C LEU A 63 -13.09 -4.79 7.20
N GLY A 64 -12.42 -5.79 6.63
CA GLY A 64 -12.90 -7.18 6.61
C GLY A 64 -14.30 -7.31 6.01
N ALA A 65 -15.12 -8.20 6.57
CA ALA A 65 -16.49 -8.42 6.10
C ALA A 65 -17.29 -7.11 6.01
N PHE A 66 -17.21 -6.23 7.01
CA PHE A 66 -17.98 -4.98 7.01
C PHE A 66 -17.55 -3.99 5.92
N GLY A 67 -16.29 -4.07 5.48
CA GLY A 67 -15.74 -3.22 4.43
C GLY A 67 -15.87 -3.80 3.02
N PHE A 68 -15.92 -5.12 2.88
CA PHE A 68 -15.69 -5.76 1.58
C PHE A 68 -16.62 -6.94 1.27
N MET A 69 -17.56 -7.28 2.15
CA MET A 69 -18.53 -8.34 1.85
C MET A 69 -19.46 -7.92 0.71
N ALA A 70 -19.66 -8.83 -0.24
CA ALA A 70 -20.66 -8.70 -1.26
C ALA A 70 -21.46 -9.99 -1.44
N SER A 71 -22.78 -9.84 -1.60
CA SER A 71 -23.69 -10.91 -1.96
C SER A 71 -24.94 -10.35 -2.65
N PRO A 72 -25.67 -11.17 -3.42
CA PRO A 72 -26.96 -10.78 -3.99
C PRO A 72 -27.95 -10.30 -2.92
N ASP A 73 -27.99 -10.93 -1.75
CA ASP A 73 -28.88 -10.55 -0.65
C ASP A 73 -28.58 -9.14 -0.13
N ILE A 74 -27.28 -8.81 0.02
CA ILE A 74 -26.86 -7.47 0.44
C ILE A 74 -27.15 -6.45 -0.67
N GLN A 75 -26.98 -6.83 -1.94
CA GLN A 75 -27.33 -5.97 -3.07
C GLN A 75 -28.82 -5.62 -3.09
N GLU A 76 -29.68 -6.63 -2.89
CA GLU A 76 -31.12 -6.45 -2.85
C GLU A 76 -31.53 -5.58 -1.66
N ASP A 77 -30.94 -5.83 -0.50
CA ASP A 77 -31.16 -4.99 0.68
C ASP A 77 -30.72 -3.53 0.43
N ASN A 78 -29.56 -3.30 -0.20
CA ASN A 78 -29.10 -1.97 -0.63
C ASN A 78 -30.10 -1.28 -1.56
N ALA A 79 -30.54 -1.97 -2.61
CA ALA A 79 -31.51 -1.43 -3.56
C ALA A 79 -32.84 -1.07 -2.88
N ARG A 80 -33.34 -1.90 -1.96
CA ARG A 80 -34.58 -1.63 -1.19
C ARG A 80 -34.48 -0.36 -0.33
N ASN A 81 -33.27 0.03 0.04
CA ASN A 81 -33.00 1.20 0.88
C ASN A 81 -32.43 2.40 0.11
N GLY A 82 -32.41 2.31 -1.23
CA GLY A 82 -31.99 3.40 -2.12
C GLY A 82 -30.48 3.56 -2.27
N ASP A 83 -29.68 2.58 -1.83
CA ASP A 83 -28.24 2.54 -2.05
C ASP A 83 -27.93 1.78 -3.36
N ALA A 84 -26.95 2.27 -4.12
CA ALA A 84 -26.46 1.61 -5.33
C ALA A 84 -25.26 0.70 -5.02
N GLY A 85 -25.20 -0.46 -5.68
CA GLY A 85 -24.07 -1.40 -5.59
C GLY A 85 -23.97 -2.15 -4.25
N VAL A 86 -22.93 -2.97 -4.12
CA VAL A 86 -22.59 -3.75 -2.91
C VAL A 86 -21.08 -4.03 -2.87
N GLY A 87 -20.54 -4.25 -1.67
CA GLY A 87 -19.11 -4.45 -1.45
C GLY A 87 -18.29 -3.16 -1.58
N ASN A 88 -16.97 -3.27 -1.44
CA ASN A 88 -16.03 -2.13 -1.46
C ASN A 88 -16.41 -0.95 -0.54
N TYR A 89 -17.24 -1.18 0.47
CA TYR A 89 -17.65 -0.18 1.45
C TYR A 89 -16.47 0.52 2.14
N GLY A 90 -15.39 -0.21 2.43
CA GLY A 90 -14.16 0.35 2.99
C GLY A 90 -13.47 1.34 2.05
N ILE A 91 -13.55 1.12 0.73
CA ILE A 91 -13.05 2.08 -0.27
C ILE A 91 -13.98 3.28 -0.36
N TRP A 92 -15.30 3.07 -0.39
CA TRP A 92 -16.28 4.16 -0.39
C TRP A 92 -16.17 5.05 0.84
N ASP A 93 -15.91 4.46 2.00
CA ASP A 93 -15.62 5.19 3.23
C ASP A 93 -14.39 6.11 3.05
N GLN A 94 -13.32 5.63 2.41
CA GLN A 94 -12.13 6.44 2.13
C GLN A 94 -12.39 7.53 1.08
N VAL A 95 -13.18 7.25 0.04
CA VAL A 95 -13.62 8.27 -0.94
C VAL A 95 -14.39 9.38 -0.22
N LEU A 96 -15.32 8.99 0.66
CA LEU A 96 -16.10 9.92 1.45
C LEU A 96 -15.22 10.75 2.39
N ALA A 97 -14.23 10.13 3.03
CA ALA A 97 -13.23 10.82 3.85
C ALA A 97 -12.44 11.86 3.04
N LEU A 98 -12.02 11.51 1.81
CA LEU A 98 -11.31 12.45 0.94
C LEU A 98 -12.22 13.59 0.46
N GLN A 99 -13.48 13.31 0.13
CA GLN A 99 -14.46 14.34 -0.21
C GLN A 99 -14.71 15.28 0.99
N TRP A 100 -14.81 14.72 2.19
CA TRP A 100 -14.93 15.49 3.42
C TRP A 100 -13.71 16.40 3.63
N ILE A 101 -12.49 15.87 3.45
CA ILE A 101 -11.25 16.66 3.52
C ILE A 101 -11.30 17.80 2.50
N GLN A 102 -11.66 17.52 1.25
CA GLN A 102 -11.77 18.55 0.20
C GLN A 102 -12.75 19.67 0.57
N LYS A 103 -13.88 19.32 1.19
CA LYS A 103 -14.91 20.29 1.61
C LYS A 103 -14.48 21.09 2.85
N ASN A 104 -13.79 20.46 3.81
CA ASN A 104 -13.67 20.99 5.17
C ASN A 104 -12.26 21.40 5.61
N ILE A 105 -11.19 20.94 4.93
CA ILE A 105 -9.82 21.14 5.44
C ILE A 105 -9.41 22.62 5.55
N ARG A 106 -10.06 23.53 4.80
CA ARG A 106 -9.87 24.98 4.93
C ARG A 106 -10.18 25.48 6.35
N SER A 107 -11.20 24.93 7.00
CA SER A 107 -11.57 25.28 8.38
C SER A 107 -10.50 24.87 9.40
N PHE A 108 -9.59 23.97 9.02
CA PHE A 108 -8.43 23.55 9.81
C PHE A 108 -7.15 24.28 9.43
N GLY A 109 -7.19 25.19 8.45
CA GLY A 109 -6.04 25.92 7.93
C GLY A 109 -5.29 25.21 6.79
N GLY A 110 -5.81 24.10 6.28
CA GLY A 110 -5.21 23.39 5.15
C GLY A 110 -5.72 23.88 3.79
N ASP A 111 -5.00 23.51 2.73
CA ASP A 111 -5.38 23.79 1.35
C ASP A 111 -5.96 22.53 0.68
N PRO A 112 -7.25 22.52 0.30
CA PRO A 112 -7.86 21.35 -0.36
C PRO A 112 -7.24 21.04 -1.71
N ALA A 113 -6.58 21.99 -2.38
CA ALA A 113 -5.85 21.72 -3.62
C ALA A 113 -4.50 21.02 -3.38
N ARG A 114 -4.07 20.86 -2.12
CA ARG A 114 -2.76 20.31 -1.73
C ARG A 114 -2.91 19.19 -0.72
N VAL A 115 -3.74 18.20 -1.06
CA VAL A 115 -3.91 16.98 -0.28
C VAL A 115 -2.96 15.91 -0.81
N THR A 116 -2.12 15.37 0.05
CA THR A 116 -1.32 14.17 -0.24
C THR A 116 -1.97 12.98 0.46
N VAL A 117 -2.21 11.92 -0.28
CA VAL A 117 -2.68 10.64 0.27
C VAL A 117 -1.49 9.69 0.30
N MET A 118 -1.29 9.00 1.42
CA MET A 118 -0.19 8.06 1.63
C MET A 118 -0.72 6.85 2.39
N GLY A 119 -0.14 5.69 2.11
CA GLY A 119 -0.46 4.43 2.75
C GLY A 119 0.69 3.45 2.60
N GLU A 120 0.63 2.37 3.37
CA GLU A 120 1.60 1.27 3.36
C GLU A 120 0.82 -0.04 3.26
N SER A 121 1.41 -1.07 2.64
CA SER A 121 0.76 -2.35 2.39
C SER A 121 -0.61 -2.17 1.71
N SER A 122 -1.69 -2.76 2.26
CA SER A 122 -3.06 -2.55 1.76
C SER A 122 -3.48 -1.08 1.69
N GLY A 123 -2.95 -0.21 2.56
CA GLY A 123 -3.22 1.22 2.48
C GLY A 123 -2.58 1.87 1.25
N ALA A 124 -1.41 1.41 0.79
CA ALA A 124 -0.80 1.90 -0.45
C ALA A 124 -1.61 1.47 -1.68
N ILE A 125 -2.22 0.28 -1.61
CA ILE A 125 -3.15 -0.23 -2.61
C ILE A 125 -4.40 0.65 -2.66
N ASP A 126 -4.98 0.97 -1.50
CA ASP A 126 -6.14 1.86 -1.41
C ASP A 126 -5.83 3.23 -2.01
N VAL A 127 -4.64 3.78 -1.77
CA VAL A 127 -4.22 5.04 -2.43
C VAL A 127 -4.26 4.91 -3.95
N LEU A 128 -3.67 3.85 -4.51
CA LEU A 128 -3.68 3.61 -5.95
C LEU A 128 -5.13 3.52 -6.50
N PHE A 129 -6.02 2.81 -5.81
CA PHE A 129 -7.44 2.78 -6.16
C PHE A 129 -8.06 4.18 -6.11
N LEU A 130 -7.92 4.90 -5.01
CA LEU A 130 -8.49 6.24 -4.83
C LEU A 130 -7.98 7.25 -5.88
N THR A 131 -6.75 7.07 -6.37
CA THR A 131 -6.19 7.91 -7.44
C THR A 131 -6.93 7.75 -8.77
N LEU A 132 -7.60 6.62 -9.00
CA LEU A 132 -8.17 6.26 -10.30
C LEU A 132 -9.71 6.32 -10.30
N LEU A 133 -10.37 6.24 -9.14
CA LEU A 133 -11.83 6.11 -9.00
C LEU A 133 -12.63 7.42 -8.92
N ARG A 134 -12.09 8.59 -9.30
CA ARG A 134 -12.84 9.86 -9.16
C ARG A 134 -13.83 10.09 -10.30
N SER A 135 -15.12 9.97 -9.98
CA SER A 135 -16.32 10.30 -10.78
C SER A 135 -16.46 9.50 -12.07
N VAL A 136 -16.60 8.18 -11.91
CA VAL A 136 -16.48 7.22 -13.00
C VAL A 136 -17.71 6.29 -12.99
N SER A 137 -18.28 6.01 -14.16
CA SER A 137 -19.39 5.07 -14.33
C SER A 137 -18.96 3.62 -14.06
N VAL A 138 -19.88 2.68 -13.88
CA VAL A 138 -19.57 1.24 -13.61
C VAL A 138 -18.58 0.68 -14.63
N ASP A 139 -18.83 0.91 -15.92
CA ASP A 139 -17.99 0.40 -17.00
C ASP A 139 -16.61 1.05 -16.97
N GLU A 140 -16.54 2.37 -16.74
CA GLU A 140 -15.28 3.06 -16.61
C GLU A 140 -14.57 2.74 -15.27
N LEU A 141 -15.27 2.27 -14.22
CA LEU A 141 -14.72 1.81 -12.94
C LEU A 141 -14.18 0.39 -13.06
N LEU A 142 -14.83 -0.46 -13.85
CA LEU A 142 -14.33 -1.76 -14.27
C LEU A 142 -13.08 -1.58 -15.12
N ASP A 143 -13.11 -0.65 -16.08
CA ASP A 143 -11.94 -0.27 -16.87
C ASP A 143 -10.88 0.40 -15.98
N ALA A 144 -11.23 1.25 -15.02
CA ALA A 144 -10.30 1.88 -14.09
C ALA A 144 -9.64 0.86 -13.16
N TYR A 145 -10.41 -0.10 -12.63
CA TYR A 145 -9.90 -1.23 -11.86
C TYR A 145 -8.95 -2.07 -12.71
N GLN A 146 -9.39 -2.41 -13.92
CA GLN A 146 -8.56 -2.99 -14.96
C GLN A 146 -7.36 -2.11 -15.31
N CYS A 147 -7.42 -0.79 -15.03
CA CYS A 147 -6.40 0.24 -15.21
C CYS A 147 -5.59 0.59 -13.96
N THR A 148 -5.84 0.01 -12.80
CA THR A 148 -5.03 0.26 -11.60
C THR A 148 -4.12 -0.92 -11.33
N GLY A 149 -4.57 -2.13 -11.69
CA GLY A 149 -4.10 -3.33 -11.03
C GLY A 149 -4.48 -3.25 -9.56
N SER A 150 -5.02 -4.32 -8.97
CA SER A 150 -4.65 -4.50 -7.56
C SER A 150 -3.19 -4.92 -7.61
N PRO A 151 -2.21 -4.14 -7.12
CA PRO A 151 -0.83 -4.59 -7.15
C PRO A 151 -0.63 -5.83 -6.25
N MET A 152 -1.67 -6.26 -5.52
CA MET A 152 -1.67 -7.54 -4.82
C MET A 152 -2.92 -8.38 -5.13
N PRO A 153 -2.77 -9.64 -5.58
CA PRO A 153 -3.86 -10.58 -5.88
C PRO A 153 -4.66 -11.04 -4.65
N ASN A 154 -4.36 -10.50 -3.46
CA ASN A 154 -4.82 -11.02 -2.17
C ASN A 154 -6.12 -10.35 -1.68
N TRP A 155 -6.68 -9.40 -2.45
CA TRP A 155 -7.89 -8.66 -2.08
C TRP A 155 -8.85 -8.68 -3.27
N GLN A 156 -9.97 -9.41 -3.13
CA GLN A 156 -11.04 -9.43 -4.13
C GLN A 156 -11.83 -8.13 -4.03
N ALA A 157 -11.53 -7.17 -4.91
CA ALA A 157 -12.37 -5.99 -5.04
C ALA A 157 -13.68 -6.36 -5.76
N THR A 158 -14.73 -5.58 -5.49
CA THR A 158 -16.04 -5.73 -6.12
C THR A 158 -16.49 -4.42 -6.78
N VAL A 159 -16.76 -4.41 -8.08
CA VAL A 159 -17.34 -3.21 -8.73
C VAL A 159 -18.84 -3.42 -8.87
N ASP A 160 -19.62 -2.56 -8.22
CA ASP A 160 -21.09 -2.61 -8.17
C ASP A 160 -21.66 -3.98 -7.78
N GLY A 161 -20.93 -4.70 -6.94
CA GLY A 161 -21.30 -6.00 -6.41
C GLY A 161 -20.87 -7.21 -7.22
N ASN A 162 -20.28 -7.00 -8.40
CA ASN A 162 -19.68 -8.08 -9.15
C ASN A 162 -18.30 -8.36 -8.58
N LEU A 163 -18.07 -9.61 -8.16
CA LEU A 163 -16.72 -10.09 -7.90
C LEU A 163 -15.94 -10.02 -9.21
N LEU A 164 -14.75 -9.45 -9.12
CA LEU A 164 -13.86 -9.37 -10.27
C LEU A 164 -13.19 -10.72 -10.40
N HIS A 165 -13.73 -11.54 -11.30
CA HIS A 165 -13.24 -12.89 -11.56
C HIS A 165 -11.83 -12.87 -12.15
N ASP A 166 -11.55 -11.88 -13.01
CA ASP A 166 -10.22 -11.62 -13.56
C ASP A 166 -9.62 -10.39 -12.88
N LEU A 167 -8.65 -10.63 -12.01
CA LEU A 167 -7.89 -9.55 -11.38
C LEU A 167 -6.89 -8.98 -12.41
N PRO A 168 -6.79 -7.65 -12.53
CA PRO A 168 -5.84 -7.02 -13.42
C PRO A 168 -4.42 -7.34 -12.99
N ALA A 169 -3.61 -7.56 -14.01
CA ALA A 169 -2.27 -8.07 -13.94
C ALA A 169 -1.25 -6.96 -13.68
N ALA A 170 -0.14 -7.28 -13.01
CA ALA A 170 1.00 -6.36 -12.96
C ALA A 170 1.52 -6.05 -14.39
N SER A 171 1.34 -6.99 -15.34
CA SER A 171 1.67 -6.81 -16.75
C SER A 171 0.84 -5.73 -17.45
N GLN A 172 -0.31 -5.35 -16.90
CA GLN A 172 -1.18 -4.31 -17.44
C GLN A 172 -0.83 -2.92 -16.89
N LEU A 173 -0.09 -2.82 -15.77
CA LEU A 173 0.41 -1.56 -15.17
C LEU A 173 1.02 -0.56 -16.16
N PRO A 174 1.78 -1.00 -17.18
CA PRO A 174 2.33 -0.12 -18.21
C PRO A 174 1.33 0.58 -19.13
N HIS A 175 0.10 0.07 -19.23
CA HIS A 175 -0.89 0.53 -20.20
C HIS A 175 -1.91 1.52 -19.59
N TYR A 176 -1.72 1.88 -18.33
CA TYR A 176 -2.68 2.64 -17.55
C TYR A 176 -2.50 4.15 -17.65
N THR A 177 -3.62 4.86 -17.74
CA THR A 177 -3.66 6.33 -17.74
C THR A 177 -4.17 6.84 -16.40
N TYR A 178 -3.34 7.60 -15.69
CA TYR A 178 -3.74 8.25 -14.45
C TYR A 178 -4.46 9.59 -14.72
N PRO A 179 -5.36 10.05 -13.85
CA PRO A 179 -5.93 11.39 -13.98
C PRO A 179 -4.86 12.47 -13.98
N SER A 180 -4.99 13.47 -14.85
CA SER A 180 -4.02 14.59 -14.99
C SER A 180 -3.91 15.47 -13.74
N THR A 181 -4.85 15.33 -12.81
CA THR A 181 -4.81 15.95 -11.48
C THR A 181 -3.74 15.35 -10.58
N ILE A 182 -3.28 14.14 -10.87
CA ILE A 182 -2.26 13.43 -10.10
C ILE A 182 -0.94 13.57 -10.82
N ARG A 183 -0.10 14.44 -10.28
CA ARG A 183 1.10 14.92 -10.98
C ARG A 183 2.37 14.24 -10.50
N ARG A 184 2.35 13.65 -9.31
CA ARG A 184 3.55 13.06 -8.71
C ARG A 184 3.24 11.85 -7.86
N ILE A 185 4.15 10.88 -7.86
CA ILE A 185 4.11 9.69 -7.00
C ILE A 185 5.41 9.53 -6.23
N MET A 186 5.30 8.98 -5.03
CA MET A 186 6.42 8.44 -4.28
C MET A 186 6.05 7.00 -3.92
N VAL A 187 6.88 6.06 -4.35
CA VAL A 187 6.71 4.63 -4.10
C VAL A 187 8.01 4.06 -3.55
N GLY A 188 7.92 2.94 -2.85
CA GLY A 188 9.08 2.27 -2.31
C GLY A 188 8.69 1.03 -1.53
N ASP A 189 9.70 0.27 -1.17
CA ASP A 189 9.62 -1.05 -0.57
C ASP A 189 10.80 -1.28 0.38
N CYS A 190 10.66 -2.31 1.21
CA CYS A 190 11.65 -2.76 2.17
C CYS A 190 12.54 -3.88 1.58
N GLU A 191 13.80 -3.98 2.03
CA GLU A 191 14.73 -4.99 1.49
C GLU A 191 14.22 -6.43 1.67
N LYS A 192 13.43 -6.67 2.72
CA LYS A 192 12.94 -8.00 3.11
C LYS A 192 11.42 -8.07 3.18
N GLU A 193 10.73 -7.59 2.15
CA GLU A 193 9.27 -7.58 2.09
C GLU A 193 8.62 -8.93 2.41
N GLY A 194 9.07 -9.99 1.73
CA GLY A 194 8.44 -11.31 1.86
C GLY A 194 8.66 -12.01 3.20
N LEU A 195 9.38 -11.42 4.17
CA LEU A 195 9.45 -11.95 5.53
C LEU A 195 8.09 -11.92 6.24
N ILE A 196 7.15 -11.08 5.78
CA ILE A 196 5.77 -11.09 6.30
C ILE A 196 5.12 -12.48 6.20
N TRP A 197 5.53 -13.29 5.21
CA TRP A 197 5.04 -14.66 5.01
C TRP A 197 5.91 -15.75 5.61
N ALA A 198 6.94 -15.41 6.39
CA ALA A 198 7.86 -16.40 6.98
C ALA A 198 7.11 -17.56 7.68
N LYS A 199 6.06 -17.25 8.44
CA LYS A 199 5.23 -18.28 9.10
C LYS A 199 4.54 -19.23 8.12
N LYS A 200 4.10 -18.75 6.96
CA LYS A 200 3.42 -19.55 5.93
C LYS A 200 4.37 -20.54 5.23
N PHE A 201 5.65 -20.19 5.13
CA PHE A 201 6.67 -21.09 4.58
C PHE A 201 7.10 -22.18 5.57
N ILE A 202 6.99 -21.88 6.86
CA ILE A 202 7.41 -22.79 7.93
C ILE A 202 6.27 -23.74 8.33
N ASN A 203 5.03 -23.24 8.41
CA ASN A 203 3.90 -24.03 8.93
C ASN A 203 2.56 -23.67 8.26
N PRO A 204 1.94 -24.60 7.48
CA PRO A 204 2.45 -25.93 7.15
C PRO A 204 3.66 -25.85 6.19
N PRO A 205 4.53 -26.87 6.15
CA PRO A 205 5.58 -26.95 5.13
C PRO A 205 5.01 -26.88 3.71
N LEU A 206 5.85 -26.49 2.75
CA LEU A 206 5.48 -26.45 1.33
C LEU A 206 4.85 -27.77 0.86
N ALA A 207 3.68 -27.68 0.23
CA ALA A 207 2.97 -28.83 -0.33
C ALA A 207 3.66 -29.40 -1.58
N THR A 208 4.28 -28.53 -2.39
CA THR A 208 5.01 -28.86 -3.62
C THR A 208 6.47 -28.39 -3.52
N SER A 209 7.39 -28.99 -4.28
CA SER A 209 8.75 -28.44 -4.35
C SER A 209 8.71 -27.10 -5.11
N PRO A 210 9.55 -26.11 -4.74
CA PRO A 210 9.58 -24.84 -5.43
C PRO A 210 9.78 -24.97 -6.94
N LEU A 211 10.74 -25.80 -7.37
CA LEU A 211 10.99 -26.07 -8.79
C LEU A 211 9.77 -26.67 -9.52
N SER A 212 9.02 -27.57 -8.87
CA SER A 212 7.79 -28.13 -9.46
C SER A 212 6.71 -27.07 -9.61
N CYS A 213 6.56 -26.19 -8.61
CA CYS A 213 5.62 -25.06 -8.69
C CYS A 213 6.00 -24.14 -9.86
N LEU A 214 7.27 -23.72 -9.95
CA LEU A 214 7.74 -22.86 -11.04
C LEU A 214 7.54 -23.51 -12.42
N SER A 215 7.82 -24.80 -12.55
CA SER A 215 7.61 -25.54 -13.80
C SER A 215 6.13 -25.64 -14.21
N GLY A 216 5.21 -25.53 -13.25
CA GLY A 216 3.76 -25.54 -13.50
C GLY A 216 3.20 -24.19 -13.96
N HIS A 217 3.85 -23.07 -13.59
CA HIS A 217 3.38 -21.73 -13.92
C HIS A 217 4.14 -21.06 -15.07
N PHE A 218 5.37 -21.48 -15.35
CA PHE A 218 6.25 -20.83 -16.33
C PHE A 218 6.70 -21.76 -17.46
N PRO A 219 7.05 -21.22 -18.65
CA PRO A 219 7.79 -21.96 -19.66
C PRO A 219 9.06 -22.58 -19.05
N ALA A 220 9.43 -23.79 -19.48
CA ALA A 220 10.47 -24.60 -18.84
C ALA A 220 11.79 -23.85 -18.60
N GLU A 221 12.30 -23.13 -19.61
CA GLU A 221 13.54 -22.35 -19.49
C GLU A 221 13.42 -21.20 -18.48
N VAL A 222 12.27 -20.51 -18.48
CA VAL A 222 12.00 -19.40 -17.55
C VAL A 222 11.87 -19.90 -16.12
N GLY A 223 11.12 -20.97 -15.90
CA GLY A 223 10.91 -21.58 -14.58
C GLY A 223 12.23 -22.09 -13.99
N LEU A 224 13.08 -22.72 -14.79
CA LEU A 224 14.41 -23.18 -14.36
C LEU A 224 15.32 -22.01 -14.01
N GLN A 225 15.38 -20.97 -14.86
CA GLN A 225 16.22 -19.81 -14.58
C GLN A 225 15.76 -19.07 -13.33
N LEU A 226 14.44 -18.91 -13.13
CA LEU A 226 13.89 -18.35 -11.89
C LEU A 226 14.25 -19.18 -10.66
N ALA A 227 14.22 -20.51 -10.79
CA ALA A 227 14.64 -21.39 -9.72
C ALA A 227 16.11 -21.15 -9.35
N LEU A 228 17.00 -20.98 -10.33
CA LEU A 228 18.41 -20.68 -10.09
C LEU A 228 18.61 -19.29 -9.48
N ASP A 229 17.93 -18.28 -10.02
CA ASP A 229 18.07 -16.88 -9.60
C ASP A 229 17.66 -16.64 -8.14
N TYR A 230 16.71 -17.44 -7.62
CA TYR A 230 16.25 -17.38 -6.23
C TYR A 230 16.74 -18.53 -5.37
N HIS A 231 17.59 -19.42 -5.88
CA HIS A 231 18.06 -20.63 -5.17
C HIS A 231 16.89 -21.51 -4.68
N LEU A 232 15.98 -21.82 -5.59
CA LEU A 232 14.77 -22.65 -5.46
C LEU A 232 14.84 -23.93 -6.33
N ASP A 233 16.01 -24.21 -6.92
CA ASP A 233 16.30 -25.36 -7.78
C ASP A 233 16.39 -26.69 -7.01
N ALA A 234 16.52 -26.62 -5.68
CA ALA A 234 16.46 -27.77 -4.79
C ALA A 234 15.42 -27.58 -3.69
N LYS A 235 14.90 -28.69 -3.15
CA LYS A 235 14.07 -28.65 -1.94
C LYS A 235 14.99 -28.27 -0.76
N PRO A 236 14.67 -27.22 0.01
CA PRO A 236 15.47 -26.86 1.18
C PRO A 236 15.42 -27.99 2.22
N ALA A 237 16.55 -28.27 2.89
CA ALA A 237 16.63 -29.37 3.84
C ALA A 237 15.82 -29.08 5.12
N THR A 238 15.67 -27.79 5.47
CA THR A 238 14.75 -27.32 6.50
C THR A 238 13.84 -26.19 6.01
N PRO A 239 12.65 -26.00 6.61
CA PRO A 239 11.79 -24.86 6.28
C PRO A 239 12.46 -23.49 6.52
N VAL A 240 13.39 -23.41 7.47
CA VAL A 240 14.14 -22.17 7.79
C VAL A 240 15.16 -21.85 6.70
N GLU A 241 15.84 -22.84 6.15
CA GLU A 241 16.76 -22.66 5.02
C GLU A 241 16.03 -22.15 3.77
N GLY A 242 14.82 -22.67 3.51
CA GLY A 242 14.00 -22.23 2.39
C GLY A 242 13.41 -20.82 2.55
N MET A 243 13.28 -20.34 3.79
CA MET A 243 12.60 -19.07 4.09
C MET A 243 13.25 -17.88 3.38
N ALA A 244 14.58 -17.80 3.34
CA ALA A 244 15.26 -16.66 2.71
C ALA A 244 14.96 -16.56 1.21
N SER A 245 15.09 -17.69 0.50
CA SER A 245 14.80 -17.80 -0.94
C SER A 245 13.32 -17.56 -1.26
N LEU A 246 12.42 -18.19 -0.51
CA LEU A 246 10.97 -18.05 -0.69
C LEU A 246 10.49 -16.64 -0.38
N SER A 247 10.97 -16.02 0.71
CA SER A 247 10.66 -14.64 1.03
C SER A 247 11.21 -13.66 -0.01
N ALA A 248 12.39 -13.91 -0.58
CA ALA A 248 12.93 -13.06 -1.65
C ALA A 248 12.10 -13.18 -2.94
N PHE A 249 11.68 -14.39 -3.31
CA PHE A 249 10.86 -14.66 -4.48
C PHE A 249 9.46 -14.06 -4.34
N CYS A 250 8.76 -14.38 -3.25
CA CYS A 250 7.40 -13.87 -3.03
C CYS A 250 7.40 -12.36 -2.73
N GLY A 251 8.43 -11.84 -2.07
CA GLY A 251 8.57 -10.40 -1.82
C GLY A 251 8.66 -9.60 -3.12
N ASP A 252 9.44 -10.07 -4.09
CA ASP A 252 9.50 -9.43 -5.40
C ASP A 252 8.20 -9.55 -6.17
N ALA A 253 7.63 -10.76 -6.23
CA ALA A 253 6.41 -11.04 -6.98
C ALA A 253 5.26 -10.12 -6.55
N GLU A 254 5.15 -9.86 -5.24
CA GLU A 254 3.97 -9.24 -4.64
C GLU A 254 4.18 -7.76 -4.30
N PHE A 255 5.42 -7.28 -4.19
CA PHE A 255 5.71 -5.89 -3.77
C PHE A 255 6.70 -5.20 -4.71
N SER A 256 7.95 -5.66 -4.77
CA SER A 256 9.01 -4.90 -5.44
C SER A 256 8.82 -4.78 -6.95
N LEU A 257 8.37 -5.84 -7.62
CA LEU A 257 8.11 -5.83 -9.06
C LEU A 257 6.92 -4.94 -9.42
N PRO A 258 5.73 -5.05 -8.80
CA PRO A 258 4.63 -4.13 -9.07
C PRO A 258 5.01 -2.65 -8.90
N LEU A 259 5.75 -2.30 -7.84
CA LEU A 259 6.23 -0.93 -7.62
C LEU A 259 7.24 -0.48 -8.68
N TYR A 260 8.11 -1.41 -9.10
CA TYR A 260 9.03 -1.17 -10.21
C TYR A 260 8.29 -0.97 -11.54
N GLU A 261 7.20 -1.69 -11.82
CA GLU A 261 6.39 -1.44 -13.01
C GLU A 261 5.69 -0.08 -12.93
N ILE A 262 5.08 0.25 -11.78
CA ILE A 262 4.42 1.57 -11.56
C ILE A 262 5.39 2.72 -11.83
N ILE A 263 6.60 2.66 -11.26
CA ILE A 263 7.56 3.76 -11.44
C ILE A 263 8.05 3.86 -12.90
N ASN A 264 8.19 2.73 -13.61
CA ASN A 264 8.60 2.71 -15.01
C ASN A 264 7.47 3.04 -15.99
N SER A 265 6.21 2.86 -15.62
CA SER A 265 5.05 3.20 -16.43
C SER A 265 4.53 4.61 -16.19
N TRP A 266 4.91 5.25 -15.09
CA TRP A 266 4.44 6.59 -14.75
C TRP A 266 4.79 7.64 -15.82
N ARG A 267 3.78 8.31 -16.36
CA ARG A 267 3.94 9.40 -17.36
C ARG A 267 3.34 10.74 -16.93
N ASN A 268 2.62 10.79 -15.82
CA ASN A 268 1.83 11.95 -15.40
C ASN A 268 2.63 13.07 -14.70
N GLY A 269 3.94 12.91 -14.54
CA GLY A 269 4.84 13.93 -13.99
C GLY A 269 6.00 13.31 -13.21
N ASP A 270 6.29 13.81 -12.01
CA ASP A 270 7.46 13.37 -11.25
C ASP A 270 7.21 12.06 -10.51
N ALA A 271 8.20 11.16 -10.56
CA ALA A 271 8.16 9.90 -9.83
C ALA A 271 9.38 9.79 -8.91
N PHE A 272 9.20 9.29 -7.70
CA PHE A 272 10.27 9.10 -6.72
C PHE A 272 10.23 7.67 -6.19
N TYR A 273 11.32 6.93 -6.37
CA TYR A 273 11.44 5.55 -5.88
C TYR A 273 12.40 5.48 -4.68
N PHE A 274 12.05 4.74 -3.64
CA PHE A 274 12.94 4.48 -2.51
C PHE A 274 13.04 2.99 -2.15
N ARG A 275 14.10 2.65 -1.43
CA ARG A 275 14.38 1.33 -0.85
C ARG A 275 14.70 1.49 0.63
N MET A 276 13.95 0.82 1.49
CA MET A 276 14.19 0.78 2.92
C MET A 276 15.08 -0.41 3.29
N ARG A 277 16.27 -0.13 3.84
CA ARG A 277 17.24 -1.15 4.28
C ARG A 277 17.73 -0.94 5.71
N PHE A 278 17.34 0.16 6.37
CA PHE A 278 17.51 0.25 7.81
C PHE A 278 16.66 -0.83 8.48
N VAL A 279 17.28 -1.47 9.45
CA VAL A 279 16.72 -2.62 10.12
C VAL A 279 15.91 -2.21 11.34
N ASN A 280 14.94 -3.05 11.70
CA ASN A 280 14.23 -2.93 12.96
C ASN A 280 15.22 -3.11 14.15
N PRO A 281 15.46 -2.08 14.97
CA PRO A 281 16.40 -2.15 16.09
C PRO A 281 15.80 -2.80 17.34
N PHE A 282 14.50 -3.07 17.36
CA PHE A 282 13.79 -3.59 18.51
C PHE A 282 13.82 -5.13 18.53
N SER A 283 13.89 -5.69 19.73
CA SER A 283 13.82 -7.14 19.95
C SER A 283 12.50 -7.73 19.43
N GLY A 284 12.55 -8.90 18.80
CA GLY A 284 11.38 -9.62 18.30
C GLY A 284 11.69 -10.48 17.08
N SER A 285 10.67 -11.08 16.47
CA SER A 285 10.81 -11.99 15.32
C SER A 285 11.41 -11.35 14.07
N PHE A 286 11.38 -10.02 13.97
CA PHE A 286 11.93 -9.27 12.83
C PHE A 286 13.11 -8.37 13.20
N ALA A 287 13.65 -8.52 14.41
CA ALA A 287 14.81 -7.76 14.86
C ALA A 287 15.98 -7.92 13.87
N GLY A 288 16.67 -6.81 13.56
CA GLY A 288 17.80 -6.83 12.65
C GLY A 288 17.44 -7.04 11.17
N THR A 289 16.17 -6.92 10.81
CA THR A 289 15.72 -7.02 9.40
C THR A 289 15.01 -5.76 8.94
N ALA A 290 15.17 -5.41 7.66
CA ALA A 290 14.39 -4.38 7.00
C ALA A 290 13.09 -5.00 6.43
N HIS A 291 12.22 -5.43 7.33
CA HIS A 291 10.99 -6.16 7.01
C HIS A 291 9.88 -5.24 6.48
N HIS A 292 8.83 -5.84 5.90
CA HIS A 292 7.61 -5.13 5.50
C HIS A 292 7.06 -4.21 6.61
N GLY A 293 6.77 -2.96 6.26
CA GLY A 293 6.26 -1.93 7.18
C GLY A 293 7.30 -1.36 8.16
N VAL A 294 8.58 -1.73 8.06
CA VAL A 294 9.63 -1.15 8.94
C VAL A 294 9.84 0.33 8.66
N ASP A 295 9.60 0.76 7.43
CA ASP A 295 9.65 2.16 6.98
C ASP A 295 8.72 3.08 7.78
N LEU A 296 7.56 2.61 8.21
CA LEU A 296 6.62 3.33 9.08
C LEU A 296 7.27 3.78 10.40
N LEU A 297 8.21 2.98 10.94
CA LEU A 297 8.94 3.30 12.15
C LEU A 297 9.76 4.59 12.01
N PHE A 298 10.27 4.83 10.80
CA PHE A 298 11.16 5.94 10.47
C PHE A 298 10.37 7.11 9.88
N ALA A 299 9.40 6.85 9.00
CA ALA A 299 8.59 7.87 8.32
C ALA A 299 7.91 8.83 9.31
N PHE A 300 7.22 8.30 10.31
CA PHE A 300 6.37 9.09 11.22
C PHE A 300 7.11 9.66 12.44
N GLN A 301 8.42 9.43 12.56
CA GLN A 301 9.28 9.92 13.64
C GLN A 301 8.89 9.44 15.06
N THR A 302 7.85 8.60 15.18
CA THR A 302 7.15 8.27 16.44
C THR A 302 8.09 7.72 17.51
N TYR A 303 9.11 6.97 17.09
CA TYR A 303 10.01 6.25 17.96
C TYR A 303 11.44 6.78 17.92
N ASN A 304 11.70 7.96 17.33
CA ASN A 304 13.06 8.49 17.14
C ASN A 304 13.89 8.51 18.42
N LYS A 305 13.29 8.87 19.56
CA LYS A 305 13.94 8.89 20.87
C LYS A 305 14.41 7.51 21.37
N LEU A 306 13.90 6.43 20.78
CA LEU A 306 14.25 5.04 21.08
C LEU A 306 15.21 4.46 20.03
N LEU A 307 15.42 5.15 18.91
CA LEU A 307 16.31 4.70 17.85
C LEU A 307 17.77 4.97 18.24
N PRO A 308 18.71 4.07 17.91
CA PRO A 308 20.13 4.39 17.87
C PRO A 308 20.40 5.66 17.06
N GLN A 309 21.41 6.45 17.44
CA GLN A 309 21.66 7.78 16.86
C GLN A 309 21.69 7.80 15.32
N ALA A 310 22.34 6.83 14.69
CA ALA A 310 22.40 6.73 13.23
C ALA A 310 21.01 6.50 12.59
N LEU A 311 20.19 5.64 13.21
CA LEU A 311 18.82 5.36 12.76
C LEU A 311 17.88 6.54 13.01
N ALA A 312 18.09 7.29 14.10
CA ALA A 312 17.34 8.51 14.39
C ALA A 312 17.62 9.61 13.35
N ALA A 313 18.89 9.81 12.98
CA ALA A 313 19.26 10.77 11.94
C ALA A 313 18.67 10.40 10.56
N ALA A 314 18.70 9.11 10.23
CA ALA A 314 18.06 8.60 9.02
C ALA A 314 16.53 8.78 9.02
N ALA A 315 15.88 8.52 10.15
CA ALA A 315 14.46 8.78 10.32
C ALA A 315 14.15 10.25 10.05
N GLU A 316 14.93 11.17 10.63
CA GLU A 316 14.77 12.61 10.42
C GLU A 316 14.88 13.01 8.95
N GLU A 317 15.86 12.48 8.22
CA GLU A 317 16.00 12.71 6.77
C GLU A 317 14.79 12.16 5.99
N MET A 318 14.30 10.97 6.32
CA MET A 318 13.07 10.43 5.72
C MET A 318 11.87 11.33 5.98
N GLY A 319 11.71 11.84 7.20
CA GLY A 319 10.66 12.80 7.56
C GLY A 319 10.75 14.08 6.74
N LYS A 320 11.96 14.65 6.58
CA LYS A 320 12.20 15.82 5.72
C LYS A 320 11.81 15.54 4.28
N HIS A 321 12.17 14.38 3.73
CA HIS A 321 11.79 13.99 2.38
C HIS A 321 10.27 13.89 2.21
N LEU A 322 9.56 13.25 3.15
CA LEU A 322 8.09 13.16 3.11
C LEU A 322 7.45 14.55 3.16
N ILE A 323 7.91 15.43 4.04
CA ILE A 323 7.42 16.82 4.14
C ILE A 323 7.66 17.56 2.82
N ARG A 324 8.88 17.48 2.24
CA ARG A 324 9.18 18.08 0.93
C ARG A 324 8.21 17.57 -0.13
N PHE A 325 7.97 16.27 -0.17
CA PHE A 325 7.05 15.67 -1.13
C PHE A 325 5.62 16.21 -0.97
N CYS A 326 5.09 16.23 0.24
CA CYS A 326 3.75 16.76 0.55
C CYS A 326 3.63 18.26 0.21
N HIS A 327 4.73 19.00 0.30
CA HIS A 327 4.79 20.41 -0.08
C HIS A 327 4.98 20.65 -1.58
N GLY A 328 5.00 19.60 -2.42
CA GLY A 328 5.21 19.72 -3.87
C GLY A 328 6.65 20.00 -4.25
N LEU A 329 7.59 19.90 -3.31
CA LEU A 329 9.03 20.01 -3.55
C LEU A 329 9.59 18.64 -3.90
N SER A 330 10.72 18.61 -4.62
CA SER A 330 11.44 17.36 -4.86
C SER A 330 12.12 16.89 -3.57
N PRO A 331 11.84 15.67 -3.10
CA PRO A 331 12.52 15.10 -1.94
C PRO A 331 13.96 14.69 -2.28
N TRP A 332 14.19 14.18 -3.50
CA TRP A 332 15.49 13.81 -4.07
C TRP A 332 15.39 13.85 -5.61
N PRO A 333 16.44 13.51 -6.38
CA PRO A 333 16.34 13.47 -7.85
C PRO A 333 15.20 12.55 -8.31
N ARG A 334 14.39 13.03 -9.26
CA ARG A 334 13.29 12.24 -9.86
C ARG A 334 13.83 10.97 -10.51
N TYR A 335 13.05 9.91 -10.45
CA TYR A 335 13.29 8.69 -11.19
C TYR A 335 13.30 8.98 -12.70
N ASN A 336 14.23 8.37 -13.42
CA ASN A 336 14.37 8.46 -14.87
C ASN A 336 14.92 7.15 -15.45
N GLU A 337 14.96 7.04 -16.78
CA GLU A 337 15.43 5.84 -17.50
C GLU A 337 16.91 5.50 -17.22
N GLU A 338 17.73 6.51 -16.98
CA GLU A 338 19.17 6.42 -16.67
C GLU A 338 19.47 6.38 -15.17
N THR A 339 18.46 6.13 -14.32
CA THR A 339 18.47 5.88 -12.86
C THR A 339 18.06 7.01 -11.90
N THR A 340 17.38 6.64 -10.79
CA THR A 340 17.73 6.97 -9.38
C THR A 340 16.76 6.30 -8.38
N VAL A 341 17.27 5.67 -7.30
CA VAL A 341 16.52 5.11 -6.15
C VAL A 341 17.05 5.70 -4.84
N MET A 342 16.19 6.26 -3.99
CA MET A 342 16.60 6.70 -2.66
C MET A 342 16.78 5.50 -1.74
N CYS A 343 18.01 5.22 -1.34
CA CYS A 343 18.34 4.17 -0.39
C CYS A 343 18.39 4.74 1.03
N TYR A 344 17.51 4.24 1.90
CA TYR A 344 17.57 4.43 3.35
C TYR A 344 18.22 3.20 3.97
N GLY A 345 19.56 3.11 3.98
CA GLY A 345 20.19 1.82 4.24
C GLY A 345 21.62 1.85 4.73
N PRO A 346 22.08 0.73 5.31
CA PRO A 346 22.26 0.55 6.76
C PRO A 346 23.14 1.62 7.45
N ASP A 347 23.95 2.33 6.68
CA ASP A 347 24.91 3.33 7.20
C ASP A 347 24.66 4.76 6.63
N THR A 348 23.90 4.90 5.54
CA THR A 348 23.70 6.19 4.84
C THR A 348 22.34 6.33 4.18
N VAL A 349 21.79 7.55 4.17
CA VAL A 349 20.67 7.94 3.30
C VAL A 349 21.26 8.54 2.02
N LYS A 350 21.02 7.91 0.87
CA LYS A 350 21.56 8.39 -0.41
C LYS A 350 20.74 7.97 -1.61
N ALA A 351 20.67 8.85 -2.58
CA ALA A 351 20.23 8.52 -3.94
C ALA A 351 21.29 7.64 -4.62
N LEU A 352 20.87 6.50 -5.17
CA LEU A 352 21.71 5.55 -5.90
C LEU A 352 21.24 5.44 -7.35
N ALA A 353 22.18 5.19 -8.26
CA ALA A 353 21.78 4.69 -9.56
C ALA A 353 21.20 3.27 -9.42
N LYS A 354 20.25 2.88 -10.28
CA LYS A 354 19.69 1.52 -10.43
C LYS A 354 20.80 0.45 -10.47
N LYS A 355 21.86 0.69 -11.26
CA LYS A 355 23.03 -0.21 -11.36
C LYS A 355 23.83 -0.34 -10.05
N ASP A 356 23.74 0.65 -9.17
CA ASP A 356 24.44 0.70 -7.89
C ASP A 356 23.55 0.18 -6.74
N ASP A 357 22.25 -0.02 -6.99
CA ASP A 357 21.34 -0.66 -6.06
C ASP A 357 21.45 -2.20 -6.18
N LYS A 358 22.22 -2.77 -5.26
CA LYS A 358 22.50 -4.20 -5.18
C LYS A 358 21.32 -5.06 -4.70
N VAL A 359 20.22 -4.44 -4.25
CA VAL A 359 19.03 -5.16 -3.78
C VAL A 359 18.05 -5.39 -4.92
N GLY A 360 17.90 -4.39 -5.79
CA GLY A 360 16.99 -4.48 -6.91
C GLY A 360 17.39 -5.60 -7.87
N ARG A 361 16.50 -6.58 -8.02
CA ARG A 361 16.66 -7.71 -8.95
C ARG A 361 16.18 -7.32 -10.35
N TYR A 362 16.61 -6.14 -10.79
CA TYR A 362 16.06 -5.46 -11.95
C TYR A 362 16.16 -6.26 -13.25
N GLU A 363 17.27 -6.96 -13.48
CA GLU A 363 17.45 -7.79 -14.68
C GLU A 363 16.45 -8.95 -14.72
N ILE A 364 16.16 -9.53 -13.54
CA ILE A 364 15.15 -10.59 -13.38
C ILE A 364 13.77 -9.99 -13.69
N TRP A 365 13.46 -8.83 -13.10
CA TRP A 365 12.19 -8.14 -13.30
C TRP A 365 11.96 -7.73 -14.76
N ASP A 366 12.99 -7.16 -15.40
CA ASP A 366 12.96 -6.75 -16.80
C ASP A 366 12.76 -7.96 -17.74
N ARG A 367 13.37 -9.12 -17.44
CA ARG A 367 13.19 -10.37 -18.21
C ARG A 367 11.79 -10.97 -18.07
N LEU A 368 11.11 -10.73 -16.95
CA LEU A 368 9.78 -11.29 -16.65
C LEU A 368 8.63 -10.38 -17.07
N ARG A 369 8.93 -9.28 -17.78
CA ARG A 369 7.91 -8.43 -18.40
C ARG A 369 6.99 -9.24 -19.30
N GLY A 370 5.68 -9.11 -19.08
CA GLY A 370 4.63 -9.79 -19.85
C GLY A 370 4.21 -11.15 -19.30
N ILE A 371 4.89 -11.69 -18.27
CA ILE A 371 4.53 -12.98 -17.64
C ILE A 371 4.45 -12.90 -16.11
N GLN A 372 4.30 -11.68 -15.56
CA GLN A 372 4.25 -11.45 -14.11
C GLN A 372 3.09 -12.20 -13.42
N ASP A 373 1.99 -12.48 -14.12
CA ASP A 373 0.85 -13.18 -13.52
C ASP A 373 1.17 -14.63 -13.16
N ALA A 374 2.01 -15.28 -13.94
CA ALA A 374 2.54 -16.59 -13.61
C ALA A 374 3.35 -16.53 -12.30
N TRP A 375 4.09 -15.43 -12.08
CA TRP A 375 4.87 -15.22 -10.86
C TRP A 375 3.97 -15.05 -9.65
N THR A 376 2.95 -14.21 -9.76
CA THR A 376 1.97 -13.98 -8.71
C THR A 376 1.23 -15.28 -8.34
N ARG A 377 0.83 -16.09 -9.33
CA ARG A 377 0.20 -17.40 -9.08
C ARG A 377 1.15 -18.39 -8.43
N ALA A 378 2.40 -18.47 -8.88
CA ALA A 378 3.42 -19.32 -8.26
C ALA A 378 3.71 -18.90 -6.81
N SER A 379 3.82 -17.60 -6.55
CA SER A 379 3.98 -17.04 -5.20
C SER A 379 2.84 -17.49 -4.27
N ARG A 380 1.58 -17.41 -4.73
CA ARG A 380 0.40 -17.86 -3.96
C ARG A 380 0.44 -19.35 -3.64
N GLU A 381 0.78 -20.18 -4.61
CA GLU A 381 0.91 -21.63 -4.40
C GLU A 381 1.99 -21.93 -3.36
N LEU A 382 3.17 -21.30 -3.47
CA LEU A 382 4.25 -21.43 -2.49
C LEU A 382 3.89 -20.90 -1.10
N ARG A 383 2.91 -19.98 -1.00
CA ARG A 383 2.36 -19.47 0.26
C ARG A 383 1.19 -20.30 0.80
N ASN A 384 0.85 -21.42 0.17
CA ASN A 384 -0.32 -22.26 0.48
C ASN A 384 -1.64 -21.48 0.49
N GLU A 385 -1.76 -20.46 -0.36
CA GLU A 385 -2.98 -19.67 -0.49
C GLU A 385 -3.92 -20.30 -1.52
N ARG A 386 -5.21 -20.37 -1.19
CA ARG A 386 -6.21 -20.85 -2.16
C ARG A 386 -6.20 -19.93 -3.36
N ILE A 387 -5.96 -20.50 -4.53
CA ILE A 387 -6.25 -19.86 -5.82
C ILE A 387 -7.75 -20.08 -6.02
N TYR A 388 -8.55 -19.04 -5.77
CA TYR A 388 -9.96 -19.05 -6.14
C TYR A 388 -10.01 -18.98 -7.67
N SER A 389 -10.55 -20.02 -8.28
CA SER A 389 -10.81 -20.12 -9.72
C SER A 389 -11.97 -19.26 -10.15
#